data_AF-A0A6B3CMB2-F1
#
_entry.id   AF-A0A6B3CMB2-F1
#
_cell.length_a   1.000
_cell.length_b   1.000
_cell.length_c   1.000
_cell.angle_alpha   90.00
_cell.angle_beta   90.00
_cell.angle_gamma   90.00
#
_symmetry.space_group_name_H-M   'P 1'
#
loop_
_entity.id
_entity.type
_entity.pdbx_description
1 polymer ?
#
loop_
_entity_poly.entity_id
_entity_poly.type
_entity_poly.pdbx_seq_one_letter_code
_entity_poly.pdbx_strand_id
1 'polypeptide(L)'
;KPATVMFGESLDPVVLGEAVAVSKACEVFVAVGTSLQVQPAAGLAGVAVDHGARLIVVNAEPTPYDDLADEVVREPIGTALPELLRGLG
;
A
#
# COMPACT_ATOMS: atom_id res chain seq x y z
N LYS A 1 -15.19 -11.56 -17.50
CA LYS A 1 -13.84 -12.02 -17.92
C LYS A 1 -12.96 -11.89 -16.69
N PRO A 2 -12.30 -12.96 -16.19
CA PRO A 2 -11.50 -12.84 -14.97
C PRO A 2 -10.28 -11.96 -15.29
N ALA A 3 -10.21 -10.78 -14.67
CA ALA A 3 -9.08 -9.85 -14.77
C ALA A 3 -8.02 -10.20 -13.71
N THR A 4 -7.74 -11.49 -13.56
CA THR A 4 -6.79 -12.01 -12.57
C THR A 4 -5.44 -12.17 -13.25
N VAL A 5 -4.41 -11.54 -12.68
CA VAL A 5 -3.03 -11.67 -13.14
C VAL A 5 -2.38 -12.83 -12.39
N MET A 6 -1.73 -13.74 -13.12
CA MET A 6 -1.02 -14.88 -12.52
C MET A 6 0.44 -14.52 -12.18
N PHE A 7 1.08 -15.30 -11.29
CA PHE A 7 2.51 -15.14 -11.06
C PHE A 7 3.31 -15.37 -12.35
N GLY A 8 4.23 -14.46 -12.65
CA GLY A 8 5.02 -14.47 -13.89
C GLY A 8 4.31 -13.82 -15.08
N GLU A 9 3.02 -13.50 -14.95
CA GLU A 9 2.32 -12.66 -15.91
C GLU A 9 2.63 -11.19 -15.64
N SER A 10 2.81 -10.41 -16.71
CA SER A 10 3.01 -8.96 -16.58
C SER A 10 1.69 -8.30 -16.21
N LEU A 11 1.73 -7.38 -15.25
CA LEU A 11 0.62 -6.46 -15.01
C LEU A 11 0.41 -5.58 -16.24
N ASP A 12 -0.83 -5.14 -16.42
CA ASP A 12 -1.16 -4.16 -17.44
C ASP A 12 -0.31 -2.88 -17.21
N PRO A 13 0.53 -2.49 -18.18
CA PRO A 13 1.45 -1.36 -18.01
C PRO A 13 0.72 -0.03 -17.88
N VAL A 14 -0.49 0.11 -18.42
CA VAL A 14 -1.30 1.33 -18.30
C VAL A 14 -1.79 1.45 -16.86
N VAL A 15 -2.38 0.38 -16.32
CA VAL A 15 -2.88 0.34 -14.93
C VAL A 15 -1.74 0.56 -13.94
N LEU A 16 -0.59 -0.09 -14.16
CA LEU A 16 0.58 0.10 -13.31
C LEU A 16 1.11 1.55 -13.38
N GLY A 17 1.15 2.14 -14.58
CA GLY A 17 1.56 3.53 -14.77
C GLY A 17 0.66 4.52 -14.04
N GLU A 18 -0.67 4.31 -14.10
CA GLU A 18 -1.64 5.11 -13.35
C GLU A 18 -1.46 4.95 -11.83
N ALA A 19 -1.29 3.73 -11.34
CA ALA A 19 -1.06 3.47 -9.92
C ALA A 19 0.22 4.17 -9.42
N VAL A 20 1.30 4.15 -10.20
CA VAL A 20 2.53 4.89 -9.90
C VAL A 20 2.27 6.39 -9.87
N ALA A 21 1.56 6.94 -10.86
CA ALA A 21 1.26 8.37 -10.91
C ALA A 21 0.45 8.85 -9.70
N VAL A 22 -0.56 8.08 -9.29
CA VAL A 22 -1.36 8.36 -8.07
C VAL A 22 -0.50 8.25 -6.82
N SER A 23 0.35 7.23 -6.73
CA SER A 23 1.26 7.03 -5.58
C SER A 23 2.25 8.18 -5.42
N LYS A 24 2.71 8.78 -6.52
CA LYS A 24 3.60 9.95 -6.48
C LYS A 24 2.90 11.24 -6.05
N ALA A 25 1.59 11.31 -6.21
CA ALA A 25 0.79 12.52 -5.99
C ALA A 25 -0.01 12.48 -4.67
N CYS A 26 -0.04 11.34 -3.98
CA CYS A 26 -0.80 11.22 -2.74
C CYS A 26 -0.07 11.86 -1.56
N GLU A 27 -0.83 12.42 -0.63
CA GLU A 27 -0.30 12.92 0.65
C GLU A 27 -0.23 11.80 1.70
N VAL A 28 -1.09 10.78 1.58
CA VAL A 28 -1.16 9.63 2.46
C VAL A 28 -1.32 8.36 1.61
N PHE A 29 -0.48 7.35 1.88
CA PHE A 29 -0.56 6.02 1.31
C PHE A 29 -0.88 5.01 2.42
N VAL A 30 -1.96 4.25 2.28
CA VAL A 30 -2.38 3.25 3.28
C VAL A 30 -2.28 1.85 2.69
N ALA A 31 -1.36 1.03 3.21
CA ALA A 31 -1.21 -0.37 2.87
C ALA A 31 -1.98 -1.24 3.86
N VAL A 32 -3.06 -1.89 3.40
CA VAL A 32 -3.96 -2.67 4.28
C VAL A 32 -3.94 -4.14 3.91
N GLY A 33 -3.67 -5.02 4.89
CA GLY A 33 -3.76 -6.47 4.71
C GLY A 33 -2.84 -7.05 3.64
N THR A 34 -1.67 -6.45 3.48
CA THR A 34 -0.66 -6.84 2.50
C THR A 34 0.69 -7.01 3.19
N SER A 35 1.43 -8.05 2.79
CA SER A 35 2.80 -8.27 3.26
C SER A 35 3.81 -7.33 2.59
N LEU A 36 3.41 -6.61 1.54
CA LEU A 36 4.27 -5.74 0.72
C LEU A 36 5.53 -6.45 0.18
N GLN A 37 5.40 -7.72 -0.21
CA GLN A 37 6.50 -8.51 -0.79
C GLN A 37 6.38 -8.71 -2.31
N VAL A 38 5.16 -8.69 -2.86
CA VAL A 38 4.93 -9.00 -4.28
C VAL A 38 5.16 -7.77 -5.14
N GLN A 39 6.21 -7.82 -5.95
CA GLN A 39 6.53 -6.80 -6.94
C GLN A 39 5.72 -6.97 -8.22
N PRO A 40 5.43 -5.89 -8.96
CA PRO A 40 5.79 -4.49 -8.72
C PRO A 40 4.85 -3.73 -7.76
N ALA A 41 3.70 -4.31 -7.36
CA ALA A 41 2.69 -3.62 -6.57
C ALA A 41 3.20 -3.13 -5.21
N ALA A 42 4.02 -3.92 -4.53
CA ALA A 42 4.64 -3.53 -3.25
C ALA A 42 5.52 -2.27 -3.38
N GLY A 43 6.17 -2.07 -4.53
CA GLY A 43 7.00 -0.89 -4.79
C GLY A 43 6.25 0.44 -4.76
N LEU A 44 4.93 0.44 -4.91
CA LEU A 44 4.11 1.66 -4.85
C LEU A 44 4.20 2.36 -3.50
N ALA A 45 4.32 1.60 -2.39
CA ALA A 45 4.50 2.18 -1.06
C ALA A 45 5.83 2.94 -0.97
N GLY A 46 6.91 2.37 -1.51
CA GLY A 46 8.21 3.06 -1.58
C GLY A 46 8.16 4.30 -2.46
N VAL A 47 7.52 4.22 -3.63
CA VAL A 47 7.33 5.38 -4.52
C VAL A 47 6.58 6.50 -3.81
N ALA A 48 5.56 6.19 -3.01
CA ALA A 48 4.83 7.21 -2.26
C ALA A 48 5.72 7.89 -1.20
N VAL A 49 6.45 7.10 -0.41
CA VAL A 49 7.38 7.62 0.60
C VAL A 49 8.47 8.48 -0.03
N ASP A 50 9.08 8.03 -1.13
CA ASP A 50 10.12 8.78 -1.85
C ASP A 50 9.61 10.13 -2.39
N HIS A 51 8.29 10.25 -2.59
CA HIS A 51 7.62 11.47 -3.02
C HIS A 51 7.02 12.29 -1.87
N GLY A 52 7.31 11.93 -0.61
CA GLY A 52 6.93 12.67 0.58
C GLY A 52 5.53 12.34 1.11
N ALA A 53 4.89 11.28 0.63
CA ALA A 53 3.63 10.81 1.19
C ALA A 53 3.86 10.17 2.56
N ARG A 54 2.91 10.38 3.48
CA ARG A 54 2.84 9.67 4.75
C ARG A 54 2.45 8.22 4.50
N LEU A 55 3.24 7.25 4.96
CA LEU A 55 2.94 5.82 4.81
C LEU A 55 2.33 5.24 6.09
N ILE A 56 1.17 4.62 5.95
CA ILE A 56 0.47 3.90 7.02
C ILE A 56 0.36 2.42 6.62
N VAL A 57 0.87 1.52 7.45
CA VAL A 57 0.77 0.07 7.24
C VAL A 57 -0.19 -0.53 8.25
N VAL A 58 -1.28 -1.15 7.78
CA VAL A 58 -2.24 -1.88 8.60
C VAL A 58 -2.11 -3.36 8.27
N ASN A 59 -1.24 -4.06 9.01
CA ASN A 59 -0.98 -5.49 8.79
C ASN A 59 -0.56 -6.19 10.09
N ALA A 60 -1.11 -7.38 10.35
CA ALA A 60 -0.80 -8.15 11.55
C ALA A 60 0.67 -8.61 11.57
N GLU A 61 1.23 -8.96 10.40
CA GLU A 61 2.60 -9.46 10.25
C GLU A 61 3.57 -8.38 9.77
N PRO A 62 4.87 -8.46 10.09
CA PRO A 62 5.88 -7.50 9.64
C PRO A 62 5.96 -7.37 8.13
N THR A 63 6.17 -6.16 7.65
CA THR A 63 6.39 -5.86 6.23
C THR A 63 7.77 -5.24 5.99
N PRO A 64 8.34 -5.35 4.77
CA PRO A 64 9.61 -4.71 4.44
C PRO A 64 9.58 -3.16 4.51
N TYR A 65 8.40 -2.55 4.59
CA TYR A 65 8.22 -1.10 4.61
C TYR A 65 7.91 -0.55 6.01
N ASP A 66 7.88 -1.40 7.05
CA ASP A 66 7.54 -0.98 8.41
C ASP A 66 8.50 0.11 8.93
N ASP A 67 9.78 0.04 8.58
CA ASP A 67 10.79 1.04 8.97
C ASP A 67 10.64 2.39 8.23
N LEU A 68 9.92 2.38 7.10
CA LEU A 68 9.62 3.57 6.30
C LEU A 68 8.24 4.15 6.64
N ALA A 69 7.41 3.41 7.37
CA ALA A 69 6.05 3.80 7.69
C ALA A 69 6.04 4.78 8.86
N ASP A 70 5.28 5.87 8.72
CA ASP A 70 4.98 6.80 9.81
C ASP A 70 4.15 6.14 10.91
N GLU A 71 3.34 5.14 10.54
CA GLU A 71 2.48 4.41 11.46
C GLU A 71 2.30 2.95 11.03
N VAL A 72 2.47 2.02 11.96
CA VAL A 72 2.25 0.59 11.75
C VAL A 72 1.20 0.08 12.73
N VAL A 73 0.04 -0.31 12.21
CA VAL A 73 -1.09 -0.84 12.98
C VAL A 73 -1.13 -2.35 12.85
N ARG A 74 -0.96 -3.04 13.99
CA ARG A 74 -0.89 -4.52 14.09
C ARG A 74 -2.21 -5.18 14.42
N GLU A 75 -3.26 -4.39 14.54
CA GLU A 75 -4.59 -4.86 14.91
C GLU A 75 -5.34 -5.48 13.71
N PRO A 76 -6.37 -6.30 13.96
CA PRO A 76 -7.22 -6.81 12.88
C PRO A 76 -7.77 -5.68 12.02
N ILE A 77 -7.67 -5.81 10.69
CA ILE A 77 -8.08 -4.77 9.73
C ILE A 77 -9.54 -4.31 9.95
N GLY A 78 -10.42 -5.25 10.30
CA GLY A 78 -11.84 -4.97 10.55
C GLY A 78 -12.10 -4.06 11.75
N THR A 79 -11.15 -3.94 12.69
CA THR A 79 -11.22 -3.01 13.83
C THR A 79 -10.35 -1.78 13.60
N ALA A 80 -9.13 -1.96 13.08
CA ALA A 80 -8.15 -0.91 12.86
C ALA A 80 -8.63 0.14 11.85
N LEU A 81 -9.15 -0.29 10.70
CA LEU A 81 -9.45 0.62 9.60
C LEU A 81 -10.60 1.60 9.94
N PRO A 82 -11.72 1.18 10.57
CA PRO A 82 -12.74 2.12 11.04
C PRO A 82 -12.22 3.17 12.04
N GLU A 83 -11.32 2.79 12.95
CA GLU A 83 -10.75 3.73 13.92
C GLU A 83 -9.80 4.72 13.26
N LEU A 84 -8.95 4.24 12.36
CA LEU A 84 -8.02 5.08 11.60
C LEU A 84 -8.76 6.11 10.75
N LEU A 85 -9.85 5.69 10.07
CA LEU A 85 -10.68 6.59 9.27
C LEU A 85 -11.41 7.65 10.12
N ARG A 86 -11.76 7.34 11.38
CA ARG A 86 -12.32 8.34 12.29
C ARG A 86 -11.29 9.39 12.71
N GLY A 87 -10.01 9.05 12.75
CA GLY A 87 -8.93 9.99 13.06
C GLY A 87 -8.50 10.85 11.88
N LEU A 88 -8.79 10.43 10.64
CA LEU A 88 -8.53 11.19 9.41
C LEU A 88 -9.63 12.21 9.05
N GLY A 89 -10.65 12.40 9.91
CA GLY A 89 -11.79 13.30 9.73
C GLY A 89 -11.94 14.33 10.84
#